data_AF-A0NSP6-F1
#
_entry.id   AF-A0NSP6-F1
#
_cell.length_a   1.000
_cell.length_b   1.000
_cell.length_c   1.000
_cell.angle_alpha   90.00
_cell.angle_beta   90.00
_cell.angle_gamma   90.00
#
_symmetry.space_group_name_H-M   'P 1'
#
loop_
_entity.id
_entity.type
_entity.pdbx_description
1 polymer ?
#
loop_
_entity_poly.entity_id
_entity_poly.type
_entity_poly.pdbx_seq_one_letter_code
_entity_poly.pdbx_strand_id
1 'polypeptide(L)' 'MKQLVMTSLLAVASTPALAHPGEHDHLTGLESAGDHLLGSPFHQLMFVAAIGGLVLIFSLVRQARKAKKQQAADRAS' A
#
# COMPACT_ATOMS: atom_id res chain seq x y z
N MET A 1 2.52 -13.44 -16.10
CA MET A 1 1.88 -12.73 -14.96
C MET A 1 2.90 -12.22 -13.94
N LYS A 2 3.79 -13.06 -13.37
CA LYS A 2 4.77 -12.62 -12.36
C LYS A 2 5.69 -11.47 -12.81
N GLN A 3 6.18 -11.50 -14.05
CA GLN A 3 7.01 -10.42 -14.58
C GLN A 3 6.24 -9.10 -14.69
N LEU A 4 5.02 -9.08 -15.24
CA LEU A 4 4.22 -7.86 -15.32
C LEU A 4 3.98 -7.25 -13.93
N VAL A 5 3.75 -8.07 -12.91
CA VAL A 5 3.62 -7.62 -11.51
C VAL A 5 4.93 -7.05 -10.97
N MET A 6 6.07 -7.72 -11.20
CA MET A 6 7.38 -7.19 -10.77
C MET A 6 7.75 -5.90 -11.49
N THR A 7 7.50 -5.81 -12.80
CA THR A 7 7.81 -4.62 -13.59
C THR A 7 6.93 -3.44 -13.18
N SER A 8 5.64 -3.67 -12.90
CA SER A 8 4.75 -2.61 -12.39
C SER A 8 5.12 -2.19 -10.97
N LEU A 9 5.49 -3.11 -10.08
CA LEU A 9 5.98 -2.79 -8.73
C LEU A 9 7.28 -1.99 -8.77
N LEU A 10 8.22 -2.38 -9.64
CA LEU A 10 9.48 -1.68 -9.82
C LEU A 10 9.27 -0.29 -10.42
N ALA A 11 8.38 -0.16 -11.40
CA ALA A 11 8.04 1.12 -12.03
C ALA A 11 7.41 2.11 -11.02
N VAL A 12 6.53 1.63 -10.14
CA VAL A 12 5.94 2.46 -9.07
C VAL A 12 6.99 2.88 -8.05
N ALA A 13 7.84 1.95 -7.60
CA ALA A 13 8.92 2.23 -6.65
C ALA A 13 9.96 3.22 -7.21
N SER A 14 10.13 3.26 -8.54
CA SER A 14 11.05 4.20 -9.21
C SER A 14 10.46 5.58 -9.50
N THR A 15 9.19 5.84 -9.14
CA THR A 15 8.58 7.15 -9.44
C THR A 15 9.17 8.25 -8.56
N PRO A 16 9.64 9.37 -9.15
CA PRO A 16 10.12 10.53 -8.40
C PRO A 16 9.05 11.18 -7.51
N ALA A 17 7.77 10.85 -7.71
CA ALA A 17 6.70 11.27 -6.81
C ALA A 17 6.96 10.81 -5.36
N LEU A 18 7.53 9.61 -5.17
CA LEU A 18 7.96 9.11 -3.84
C LEU A 18 9.29 9.72 -3.36
N ALA A 19 10.04 10.37 -4.24
CA ALA A 19 11.28 11.08 -3.93
C ALA A 19 11.03 12.59 -4.08
N HIS A 20 10.22 13.17 -3.22
CA HIS A 20 10.04 14.62 -3.25
C HIS A 20 11.34 15.30 -2.76
N PRO A 21 11.71 16.46 -3.32
CA PRO A 21 12.78 17.29 -2.77
C PRO A 21 12.28 17.94 -1.48
N GLY A 22 12.34 17.20 -0.37
CA GLY A 22 12.20 17.74 0.98
C GLY A 22 13.53 17.53 1.69
N GLU A 23 14.05 18.55 2.34
CA GLU A 23 15.21 18.40 3.21
C GLU A 23 14.83 17.44 4.36
N HIS A 24 15.19 16.17 4.19
CA HIS A 24 15.07 15.16 5.25
C HIS A 24 16.22 15.29 6.27
N ASP A 25 17.19 16.16 6.01
CA ASP A 25 18.35 16.42 6.88
C ASP A 25 17.96 17.00 8.25
N HIS A 26 16.75 17.53 8.41
CA HIS A 26 16.27 18.07 9.70
C HIS A 26 15.50 17.06 10.55
N LEU A 27 15.24 15.84 10.06
CA LEU A 27 14.41 14.83 10.75
C LEU A 27 15.14 14.15 11.92
N THR A 28 15.88 14.91 12.71
CA THR A 28 16.61 14.43 13.89
C THR A 28 15.71 14.17 15.11
N GLY A 29 14.39 14.40 14.99
CA GLY A 29 13.40 14.13 16.04
C GLY A 29 12.05 13.63 15.50
N LEU A 30 11.43 12.71 16.28
CA LEU A 30 10.15 12.04 15.96
C LEU A 30 9.01 13.03 15.67
N GLU A 31 9.03 14.18 16.34
CA GLU A 31 8.05 15.26 16.21
C GLU A 31 8.13 15.95 14.84
N SER A 32 9.36 16.28 14.38
CA SER A 32 9.55 16.88 13.05
C SER A 32 9.24 15.92 11.90
N ALA A 33 9.42 14.62 12.13
CA ALA A 33 9.02 13.58 11.18
C ALA A 33 7.50 13.48 11.07
N GLY A 34 6.77 13.60 12.18
CA GLY A 34 5.32 13.67 12.19
C GLY A 34 4.79 14.87 11.38
N ASP A 35 5.35 16.06 11.62
CA ASP A 35 4.95 17.28 10.91
C ASP A 35 5.27 17.20 9.41
N HIS A 36 6.40 16.62 9.02
CA HIS A 36 6.75 16.45 7.61
C HIS A 36 5.81 15.46 6.89
N LEU A 37 5.47 14.36 7.57
CA LEU A 37 4.59 13.31 7.03
C LEU A 37 3.12 13.73 7.00
N LEU A 38 2.67 14.62 7.88
CA LEU A 38 1.28 15.06 7.92
C LEU A 38 1.07 16.44 7.29
N GLY A 39 2.12 17.25 7.16
CA GLY A 39 2.07 18.61 6.61
C GLY A 39 2.12 18.68 5.09
N SER A 40 2.50 17.59 4.41
CA SER A 40 2.56 17.53 2.95
C SER A 40 1.31 16.85 2.36
N PRO A 41 0.59 17.48 1.41
CA PRO A 41 -0.52 16.86 0.70
C PRO A 41 -0.14 15.54 0.01
N PHE A 42 1.13 15.41 -0.42
CA PHE A 42 1.63 14.18 -1.03
C PHE A 42 1.61 13.00 -0.03
N HIS A 43 2.13 13.19 1.17
CA HIS A 43 2.16 12.14 2.19
C HIS A 43 0.77 11.77 2.68
N GLN A 44 -0.15 12.74 2.79
CA GLN A 44 -1.55 12.47 3.12
C GLN A 44 -2.21 11.56 2.06
N LEU A 45 -2.01 11.84 0.77
CA LEU A 45 -2.51 10.99 -0.31
C LEU A 45 -1.89 9.59 -0.29
N MET A 46 -0.59 9.49 0.01
CA MET A 46 0.10 8.21 0.20
C MET A 46 -0.44 7.42 1.38
N PHE A 47 -0.74 8.07 2.51
CA PHE A 47 -1.37 7.43 3.67
C PHE A 47 -2.74 6.87 3.33
N VAL A 48 -3.59 7.66 2.65
CA VAL A 48 -4.92 7.20 2.22
C VAL A 48 -4.80 6.02 1.25
N ALA A 49 -3.89 6.11 0.27
CA ALA A 49 -3.64 5.02 -0.68
C ALA A 49 -3.13 3.75 0.02
N ALA A 50 -2.24 3.88 1.00
CA ALA A 50 -1.71 2.76 1.77
C ALA A 50 -2.80 2.06 2.60
N ILE A 51 -3.60 2.83 3.34
CA ILE A 51 -4.71 2.29 4.15
C ILE A 51 -5.77 1.67 3.23
N GLY A 52 -6.16 2.37 2.16
CA GLY A 52 -7.13 1.86 1.18
C GLY A 52 -6.64 0.57 0.52
N GLY A 53 -5.37 0.51 0.13
CA GLY A 53 -4.72 -0.68 -0.42
C GLY A 53 -4.73 -1.85 0.57
N LEU A 54 -4.40 -1.61 1.84
CA LEU A 54 -4.43 -2.64 2.88
C LEU A 54 -5.84 -3.21 3.08
N VAL A 55 -6.86 -2.35 3.15
CA VAL A 55 -8.27 -2.76 3.28
C VAL A 55 -8.72 -3.57 2.07
N LEU A 56 -8.32 -3.15 0.86
CA LEU A 56 -8.64 -3.86 -0.38
C LEU A 56 -8.01 -5.25 -0.38
N ILE A 57 -6.70 -5.35 -0.09
CA ILE A 57 -5.98 -6.62 -0.01
C ILE A 57 -6.63 -7.55 1.02
N PHE A 58 -6.94 -7.04 2.21
CA PHE A 58 -7.59 -7.83 3.26
C PHE A 58 -8.96 -8.34 2.82
N SER A 59 -9.75 -7.48 2.15
CA SER A 59 -11.07 -7.83 1.63
C SER A 59 -10.99 -8.92 0.56
N LEU A 60 -10.06 -8.80 -0.38
CA LEU A 60 -9.82 -9.80 -1.42
C LEU A 60 -9.37 -11.14 -0.84
N VAL A 61 -8.45 -11.13 0.13
CA VAL A 61 -8.01 -12.34 0.83
C VAL A 61 -9.17 -12.99 1.57
N ARG A 62 -10.01 -12.20 2.23
CA ARG A 62 -11.19 -12.70 2.94
C ARG A 62 -12.21 -13.32 1.98
N GLN A 63 -12.47 -12.69 0.85
CA GLN A 63 -13.36 -13.23 -0.19
C GLN A 63 -12.81 -14.53 -0.79
N ALA A 64 -11.52 -14.57 -1.15
CA ALA A 64 -10.89 -15.77 -1.68
C ALA A 64 -10.98 -16.96 -0.71
N ARG A 65 -10.79 -16.71 0.59
CA ARG A 65 -10.95 -17.73 1.64
C ARG A 65 -12.39 -18.23 1.76
N LYS A 66 -13.38 -17.33 1.68
CA LYS A 66 -14.80 -17.70 1.70
C LYS A 66 -15.18 -18.53 0.48
N ALA A 67 -14.79 -18.09 -0.72
CA ALA A 67 -15.04 -18.82 -1.97
C ALA A 67 -14.44 -20.23 -1.94
N LYS A 68 -13.22 -20.38 -1.42
CA LYS A 68 -12.59 -21.69 -1.24
C LYS A 68 -13.34 -22.58 -0.25
N LYS A 69 -13.87 -22.01 0.84
CA LYS A 69 -14.68 -22.73 1.84
C LYS A 69 -16.02 -23.19 1.25
N GLN A 70 -16.68 -22.35 0.45
CA GLN A 70 -17.92 -22.71 -0.25
C GLN A 70 -17.70 -23.83 -1.27
N GLN A 71 -16.67 -23.73 -2.11
CA GLN A 71 -16.33 -24.81 -3.06
C GLN A 71 -15.99 -26.13 -2.37
N ALA A 72 -15.42 -26.11 -1.16
CA ALA A 72 -15.15 -27.31 -0.39
C ALA A 72 -16.44 -27.92 0.19
N ALA A 73 -17.42 -27.10 0.57
CA ALA A 73 -18.72 -27.56 1.06
C ALA A 73 -19.57 -28.16 -0.07
N ASP A 74 -19.64 -27.51 -1.23
CA ASP A 74 -20.41 -27.98 -2.39
C ASP A 74 -19.86 -29.28 -3.00
N ARG A 75 -18.56 -29.59 -2.79
CA ARG A 75 -17.95 -30.87 -3.19
C ARG A 75 -18.17 -32.00 -2.19
N ALA A 76 -18.58 -31.67 -0.97
CA ALA A 76 -18.82 -32.63 0.10
C ALA A 76 -20.31 -32.99 0.27
N SER A 77 -21.20 -32.25 -0.41
CA SER A 77 -22.62 -32.57 -0.61
C SER A 77 -22.84 -33.39 -1.87
#